data_AF-X0TCJ3-F1
#
_entry.id   AF-X0TCJ3-F1
#
_cell.length_a   1.000
_cell.length_b   1.000
_cell.length_c   1.000
_cell.angle_alpha   90.00
_cell.angle_beta   90.00
_cell.angle_gamma   90.00
#
_symmetry.space_group_name_H-M   'P 1'
#
loop_
_entity.id
_entity.type
_entity.pdbx_description
1 polymer ?
#
loop_
_entity_poly.entity_id
_entity_poly.type
_entity_poly.pdbx_seq_one_letter_code
_entity_poly.pdbx_strand_id
1 'polypeptide(L)'
;MYKEIINKLKPNFNKTVEYLRSGLASLQVGRATPSLIEDLEVECYNQRMPLKQLAAIQTPEPRSILVRPWDKDILKDIAKAISQSKLGLSP
;
A
#
# COMPACT_ATOMS: atom_id res chain seq x y z
N MET A 1 -44.25 4.59 6.11
CA MET A 1 -43.89 5.65 5.15
C MET A 1 -42.48 6.22 5.38
N TYR A 2 -42.19 6.97 6.45
CA TYR A 2 -40.85 7.58 6.62
C TYR A 2 -39.67 6.59 6.79
N LYS A 3 -39.89 5.45 7.45
CA LYS A 3 -38.84 4.42 7.64
C LYS A 3 -38.37 3.75 6.34
N GLU A 4 -39.24 3.61 5.35
CA GLU A 4 -38.88 2.99 4.06
C GLU A 4 -38.02 3.93 3.20
N ILE A 5 -38.31 5.23 3.26
CA ILE A 5 -37.51 6.26 2.59
C ILE A 5 -36.10 6.29 3.17
N ILE A 6 -35.97 6.25 4.51
CA ILE A 6 -34.68 6.21 5.20
C ILE A 6 -33.89 4.94 4.83
N ASN A 7 -34.55 3.78 4.77
CA ASN A 7 -33.90 2.53 4.39
C ASN A 7 -33.46 2.49 2.93
N LYS A 8 -34.17 3.17 2.01
CA LYS A 8 -33.75 3.33 0.62
C LYS A 8 -32.55 4.27 0.46
N LEU A 9 -32.45 5.33 1.27
CA LEU A 9 -31.33 6.27 1.18
C LEU A 9 -30.05 5.78 1.88
N LYS A 10 -30.16 4.99 2.95
CA LYS A 10 -29.01 4.40 3.67
C LYS A 10 -27.92 3.78 2.78
N PRO A 11 -28.23 2.90 1.79
CA PRO A 11 -27.21 2.30 0.94
C PRO A 11 -26.49 3.32 0.05
N ASN A 12 -27.19 4.38 -0.41
CA ASN A 12 -26.56 5.45 -1.19
C ASN A 12 -25.56 6.23 -0.34
N PHE A 13 -25.90 6.56 0.91
CA PHE A 13 -24.98 7.20 1.84
C PHE A 13 -23.76 6.34 2.13
N ASN A 14 -23.96 5.04 2.38
CA ASN A 14 -22.84 4.12 2.58
C ASN A 14 -21.91 4.06 1.37
N LYS A 15 -22.47 4.02 0.15
CA LYS A 15 -21.69 4.02 -1.09
C LYS A 15 -20.87 5.30 -1.28
N THR A 16 -21.44 6.46 -0.93
CA THR A 16 -20.70 7.74 -0.93
C THR A 16 -19.56 7.74 0.10
N VAL A 17 -19.79 7.18 1.29
CA VAL A 17 -18.75 7.07 2.32
C VAL A 17 -17.65 6.09 1.90
N GLU A 18 -17.98 4.98 1.26
CA GLU A 18 -16.99 4.05 0.71
C GLU A 18 -16.17 4.68 -0.41
N TYR A 19 -16.79 5.43 -1.33
CA TYR A 19 -16.09 6.15 -2.38
C TYR A 19 -15.15 7.23 -1.81
N LEU A 20 -15.58 7.94 -0.77
CA LEU A 20 -14.73 8.89 -0.07
C LEU A 20 -13.56 8.19 0.62
N ARG A 21 -13.80 7.04 1.27
CA ARG A 21 -12.73 6.26 1.93
C ARG A 21 -11.70 5.73 0.93
N SER A 22 -12.14 5.21 -0.21
CA SER A 22 -11.21 4.72 -1.24
C SER A 22 -10.41 5.86 -1.87
N GLY A 23 -11.03 7.01 -2.11
CA GLY A 23 -10.34 8.22 -2.58
C GLY A 23 -9.38 8.81 -1.55
N LEU A 24 -9.71 8.76 -0.26
CA LEU A 24 -8.80 9.18 0.82
C LEU A 24 -7.65 8.19 1.04
N ALA A 25 -7.87 6.89 0.80
CA ALA A 25 -6.82 5.88 0.86
C ALA A 25 -5.81 6.04 -0.29
N SER A 26 -6.26 6.52 -1.46
CA SER A 26 -5.35 6.85 -2.57
C SER A 26 -4.68 8.22 -2.42
N LEU A 27 -5.21 9.10 -1.56
CA LEU A 27 -4.63 10.40 -1.29
C LEU A 27 -3.33 10.24 -0.49
N GLN A 28 -2.21 10.66 -1.08
CA GLN A 28 -0.90 10.72 -0.44
C GLN A 28 -0.89 11.74 0.69
N VAL A 29 -1.40 11.35 1.85
CA VAL A 29 -1.02 11.98 3.12
C VAL A 29 0.39 11.49 3.39
N GLY A 30 1.38 12.37 3.60
CA GLY A 30 2.81 12.06 3.75
C GLY A 30 3.20 11.19 4.95
N ARG A 31 2.40 10.16 5.26
CA ARG A 31 2.71 9.00 6.08
C ARG A 31 3.18 7.89 5.15
N ALA A 32 4.30 7.31 5.50
CA ALA A 32 4.75 6.03 4.99
C ALA A 32 3.66 4.98 5.24
N THR A 33 2.87 4.64 4.22
CA THR A 33 1.88 3.56 4.30
C THR A 33 2.52 2.28 3.73
N PRO A 34 2.53 1.16 4.48
CA PRO A 34 3.11 -0.11 4.02
C PRO A 34 2.56 -0.57 2.67
N SER A 35 1.28 -0.34 2.42
CA SER A 35 0.57 -0.66 1.18
C SER A 35 1.22 -0.08 -0.07
N LEU A 36 1.99 1.02 0.06
CA LEU A 36 2.63 1.68 -1.06
C LEU A 36 3.83 0.90 -1.61
N ILE A 37 4.53 0.15 -0.75
CA ILE A 37 5.68 -0.68 -1.17
C ILE A 37 5.27 -2.17 -1.28
N GLU A 38 4.19 -2.59 -0.62
CA GLU A 38 3.65 -3.97 -0.73
C GLU A 38 3.35 -4.39 -2.18
N ASP A 39 2.82 -3.47 -3.00
CA ASP A 39 2.45 -3.71 -4.40
C ASP A 39 3.61 -3.51 -5.38
N LEU A 40 4.81 -3.15 -4.89
CA LEU A 40 5.98 -2.99 -5.74
C LEU A 40 6.45 -4.36 -6.27
N GLU A 41 6.48 -4.51 -7.59
CA GLU A 41 7.05 -5.69 -8.23
C GLU A 41 8.59 -5.63 -8.14
N VAL A 42 9.17 -6.66 -7.52
CA VAL A 42 10.62 -6.86 -7.45
C VAL A 42 10.98 -8.02 -8.36
N GLU A 43 11.93 -7.80 -9.27
CA GLU A 43 12.53 -8.87 -10.07
C GLU A 43 13.57 -9.59 -9.20
N CYS A 44 13.26 -10.83 -8.81
CA CYS A 44 14.19 -11.69 -8.09
C CYS A 44 14.16 -13.10 -8.69
N TYR A 45 15.32 -13.75 -8.79
CA TYR A 45 15.46 -15.09 -9.40
C TYR A 45 14.79 -15.20 -10.79
N ASN A 46 14.89 -14.17 -11.64
CA ASN A 46 14.24 -14.05 -12.95
C ASN A 46 12.69 -14.07 -12.94
N GLN A 47 12.05 -13.89 -11.79
CA GLN A 47 10.61 -13.77 -11.67
C GLN A 47 10.22 -12.45 -11.02
N ARG A 48 9.10 -11.86 -11.47
CA ARG A 48 8.49 -10.70 -10.81
C ARG A 48 7.60 -11.19 -9.68
N MET A 49 7.92 -10.77 -8.46
CA MET A 49 7.12 -11.05 -7.28
C MET A 49 6.83 -9.76 -6.53
N PRO A 50 5.64 -9.61 -5.93
CA PRO A 50 5.33 -8.45 -5.09
C PRO A 50 6.19 -8.47 -3.83
N LEU A 51 6.67 -7.30 -3.40
CA LEU A 51 7.54 -7.18 -2.24
C LEU A 51 6.92 -7.78 -0.96
N LYS A 52 5.59 -7.74 -0.84
CA LYS A 52 4.84 -8.36 0.27
C LYS A 52 5.16 -9.85 0.50
N GLN A 53 5.53 -10.58 -0.55
CA GLN A 53 5.90 -11.99 -0.46
C GLN A 53 7.38 -12.20 -0.12
N LEU A 54 8.23 -11.24 -0.46
CA LEU A 54 9.69 -11.32 -0.30
C LEU A 54 10.19 -10.73 1.01
N ALA A 55 9.40 -9.88 1.67
CA ALA A 55 9.77 -9.19 2.89
C ALA A 55 8.59 -8.88 3.82
N ALA A 56 8.87 -8.84 5.13
CA ALA A 56 7.97 -8.26 6.12
C ALA A 56 8.14 -6.73 6.13
N ILE A 57 7.04 -6.00 5.91
CA ILE A 57 7.02 -4.55 5.85
C ILE A 57 6.42 -4.01 7.15
N GLN A 58 7.19 -3.16 7.85
CA GLN A 58 6.76 -2.51 9.08
C GLN A 58 6.99 -1.01 8.97
N THR A 59 6.14 -0.22 9.63
CA THR A 59 6.25 1.25 9.68
C THR A 59 6.42 1.70 11.12
N PRO A 60 7.67 1.64 11.65
CA PRO A 60 7.94 2.08 13.02
C PRO A 60 7.79 3.61 13.16
N GLU A 61 8.04 4.37 12.10
CA GLU A 61 7.89 5.83 12.10
C GLU A 61 7.09 6.31 10.87
N PRO A 62 6.37 7.43 10.98
CA PRO A 62 5.52 7.92 9.89
C PRO A 62 6.29 8.33 8.63
N ARG A 63 7.62 8.40 8.64
CA ARG A 63 8.47 8.75 7.49
C ARG A 63 9.45 7.66 7.08
N SER A 64 9.54 6.54 7.80
CA SER A 64 10.46 5.45 7.49
C SER A 64 9.73 4.12 7.39
N ILE A 65 10.05 3.34 6.36
CA ILE A 65 9.51 1.99 6.14
C ILE A 65 10.65 1.01 6.37
N LEU A 66 10.45 0.09 7.31
CA LEU A 66 11.40 -0.95 7.63
C LEU A 66 10.99 -2.21 6.88
N VAL A 67 11.80 -2.60 5.89
CA VAL A 67 11.62 -3.80 5.07
C VAL A 67 12.58 -4.88 5.58
N ARG A 68 12.04 -5.99 6.10
CA ARG A 68 12.83 -7.16 6.54
C ARG A 68 12.68 -8.27 5.51
N PRO A 69 13.65 -8.47 4.60
CA PRO A 69 13.57 -9.56 3.65
C PRO A 69 13.70 -10.91 4.36
N TRP A 70 13.04 -11.93 3.83
CA TRP A 70 13.16 -13.31 4.32
C TRP A 70 14.53 -13.91 4.00
N ASP A 71 15.14 -13.45 2.90
CA ASP A 71 16.44 -13.92 2.43
C ASP A 71 17.38 -12.75 2.12
N LYS A 72 18.67 -12.90 2.44
CA LYS A 72 19.66 -11.81 2.35
C LYS A 72 20.07 -11.50 0.91
N ASP A 73 19.99 -12.49 0.02
CA ASP A 73 20.39 -12.33 -1.38
C ASP A 73 19.46 -11.37 -2.15
N ILE A 74 18.19 -11.30 -1.73
CA ILE A 74 17.13 -10.49 -2.35
C ILE A 74 17.24 -9.01 -1.93
N LEU A 75 18.07 -8.69 -0.93
CA LEU A 75 18.20 -7.32 -0.40
C LEU A 75 18.69 -6.32 -1.47
N LYS A 76 19.57 -6.74 -2.38
CA LYS A 76 20.06 -5.91 -3.49
C LYS A 76 18.97 -5.65 -4.53
N ASP A 77 18.19 -6.67 -4.85
CA ASP A 77 17.10 -6.57 -5.82
C ASP A 77 15.97 -5.68 -5.29
N ILE A 78 15.64 -5.81 -3.99
CA ILE A 78 14.67 -4.95 -3.30
C ILE A 78 15.14 -3.49 -3.28
N ALA A 79 16.39 -3.22 -2.89
CA ALA A 79 16.92 -1.85 -2.87
C ALA A 79 16.90 -1.20 -4.26
N LYS A 80 17.20 -1.97 -5.31
CA LYS A 80 17.14 -1.53 -6.69
C LYS A 80 15.70 -1.25 -7.14
N ALA A 81 14.76 -2.14 -6.82
CA ALA A 81 13.34 -1.95 -7.13
C ALA A 81 12.76 -0.72 -6.43
N ILE A 82 13.09 -0.49 -5.16
CA ILE A 82 12.65 0.69 -4.39
C ILE A 82 13.22 1.98 -5.01
N SER A 83 14.51 2.00 -5.32
CA SER A 83 15.16 3.16 -5.95
C SER A 83 14.65 3.46 -7.36
N GLN A 84 14.21 2.44 -8.11
CA GLN A 84 13.59 2.60 -9.43
C GLN A 84 12.11 2.95 -9.35
N SER A 85 11.46 2.63 -8.23
CA SER A 85 10.08 3.04 -8.00
C SER A 85 10.00 4.56 -8.02
N LYS A 86 9.02 5.11 -8.73
CA LYS A 86 8.76 6.56 -8.84
C LYS A 86 8.30 7.19 -7.51
N LEU A 87 8.44 6.48 -6.39
CA LEU A 87 8.01 6.88 -5.06
C LEU A 87 8.97 7.89 -4.42
N GLY A 88 10.16 8.13 -5.00
CA GLY A 88 11.12 9.11 -4.48
C GLY A 88 11.68 8.73 -3.10
N LEU A 89 11.57 7.44 -2.74
CA LEU A 89 12.08 6.89 -1.50
C LEU A 89 13.56 6.54 -1.69
N SER A 90 14.43 7.11 -0.86
CA SER A 90 15.83 6.67 -0.79
C SER A 90 15.90 5.39 0.03
N PRO A 91 16.48 4.30 -0.50
CA PRO A 91 16.68 3.06 0.23
C PRO A 91 17.66 3.22 1.40
#